data_AF-A0A1J3DKX1-F1
#
_entry.id   AF-A0A1J3DKX1-F1
#
_cell.length_a   1.000
_cell.length_b   1.000
_cell.length_c   1.000
_cell.angle_alpha   90.00
_cell.angle_beta   90.00
_cell.angle_gamma   90.00
#
_symmetry.space_group_name_H-M   'P 1'
#
loop_
_entity.id
_entity.type
_entity.pdbx_description
1 polymer ?
#
loop_
_entity_poly.entity_id
_entity_poly.type
_entity_poly.pdbx_seq_one_letter_code
_entity_poly.pdbx_strand_id
1 'polypeptide(L)'
;ASSAYQYEGAFLTDGKGLDNWDVFTHENPGNILDANNGDIAVDQYHRFMEDIQSMAYLGVNSYRLSISWSRVLPKGRFGGINYLGIKYYNSLIDTLISNGIKPFVTLNHFDYPQEFENRFKSWLSPEMQKEFAYLADTCFKHFGDRVKHWITINEPNQQLILSYLKGIFPPSRCSMPYG
;
A
#
# COMPACT_ATOMS: atom_id res chain seq x y z
N ALA A 1 -10.96 9.08 -2.05
CA ALA A 1 -10.27 7.95 -1.39
C ALA A 1 -9.35 7.31 -2.41
N SER A 2 -8.21 6.75 -2.00
CA SER A 2 -7.25 6.12 -2.91
C SER A 2 -6.42 5.02 -2.19
N SER A 3 -5.66 4.20 -2.93
CA SER A 3 -4.71 3.19 -2.39
C SER A 3 -3.29 3.26 -2.98
N ALA A 4 -2.28 3.02 -2.16
CA ALA A 4 -0.88 3.34 -2.42
C ALA A 4 -0.37 2.83 -3.77
N TYR A 5 -0.55 1.54 -4.08
CA TYR A 5 -0.12 0.97 -5.37
C TYR A 5 -0.83 1.61 -6.57
N GLN A 6 -2.08 2.05 -6.39
CA GLN A 6 -2.88 2.65 -7.46
C GLN A 6 -2.57 4.13 -7.71
N TYR A 7 -1.89 4.83 -6.78
CA TYR A 7 -1.67 6.28 -6.92
C TYR A 7 -0.22 6.76 -6.75
N GLU A 8 0.61 6.07 -5.96
CA GLU A 8 1.91 6.61 -5.58
C GLU A 8 2.89 6.63 -6.74
N GLY A 9 3.01 5.50 -7.44
CA GLY A 9 4.16 5.25 -8.32
C GLY A 9 5.46 5.16 -7.52
N ALA A 10 6.57 5.54 -8.15
CA ALA A 10 7.90 5.57 -7.55
C ALA A 10 8.26 4.23 -6.89
N PHE A 11 7.99 3.14 -7.62
CA PHE A 11 7.92 1.78 -7.07
C PHE A 11 9.25 1.24 -6.54
N LEU A 12 10.39 1.77 -7.01
CA LEU A 12 11.76 1.45 -6.54
C LEU A 12 12.51 2.67 -5.97
N THR A 13 11.81 3.77 -5.73
CA THR A 13 12.43 5.02 -5.26
C THR A 13 12.63 5.00 -3.74
N ASP A 14 13.70 5.64 -3.27
CA ASP A 14 13.96 5.91 -1.85
C ASP A 14 13.89 4.68 -0.92
N GLY A 15 14.39 3.54 -1.43
CA GLY A 15 14.51 2.31 -0.65
C GLY A 15 13.19 1.54 -0.46
N LYS A 16 12.12 1.87 -1.19
CA LYS A 16 10.93 1.01 -1.28
C LYS A 16 11.34 -0.39 -1.77
N GLY A 17 10.81 -1.42 -1.12
CA GLY A 17 10.91 -2.81 -1.59
C GLY A 17 9.82 -3.13 -2.62
N LEU A 18 10.02 -4.22 -3.39
CA LEU A 18 8.96 -4.75 -4.23
C LEU A 18 7.81 -5.27 -3.37
N ASP A 19 6.59 -4.93 -3.76
CA ASP A 19 5.37 -5.58 -3.27
C ASP A 19 4.86 -6.66 -4.23
N ASN A 20 3.85 -7.38 -3.77
CA ASN A 20 3.19 -8.43 -4.53
C ASN A 20 2.54 -7.96 -5.84
N TRP A 21 2.13 -6.70 -5.91
CA TRP A 21 1.54 -6.14 -7.13
C TRP A 21 2.61 -5.73 -8.14
N ASP A 22 3.74 -5.17 -7.68
CA ASP A 22 4.90 -4.91 -8.53
C ASP A 22 5.27 -6.20 -9.29
N VAL A 23 5.57 -7.27 -8.55
CA VAL A 23 6.00 -8.55 -9.13
C VAL A 23 4.95 -9.17 -10.03
N PHE A 24 3.68 -9.15 -9.62
CA PHE A 24 2.60 -9.72 -10.43
C PHE A 24 2.44 -9.03 -11.79
N THR A 25 2.50 -7.71 -11.82
CA THR A 25 2.35 -6.95 -13.07
C THR A 25 3.58 -7.01 -13.97
N HIS A 26 4.79 -7.10 -13.40
CA HIS A 26 6.03 -7.25 -14.18
C HIS A 26 6.25 -8.66 -14.72
N GLU A 27 5.92 -9.71 -13.95
CA GLU A 27 6.15 -11.10 -14.37
C GLU A 27 5.03 -11.64 -15.28
N ASN A 28 3.80 -11.16 -15.11
CA ASN A 28 2.64 -11.65 -15.84
C ASN A 28 1.81 -10.50 -16.45
N PRO A 29 2.37 -9.71 -17.38
CA PRO A 29 1.67 -8.56 -17.95
C PRO A 29 0.37 -8.96 -18.66
N GLY A 30 0.26 -10.19 -19.17
CA GLY A 30 -0.97 -10.72 -19.77
C GLY A 30 -2.15 -10.90 -18.82
N ASN A 31 -1.92 -10.83 -17.50
CA ASN A 31 -3.00 -10.85 -16.49
C ASN A 31 -3.64 -9.47 -16.29
N ILE A 32 -3.03 -8.41 -16.83
CA ILE A 32 -3.57 -7.05 -16.82
C ILE A 32 -4.14 -6.75 -18.21
N LEU A 33 -5.38 -6.27 -18.27
CA LEU A 33 -6.13 -6.11 -19.53
C LEU A 33 -5.39 -5.28 -20.59
N ASP A 34 -4.67 -4.24 -20.15
CA ASP A 34 -3.90 -3.33 -20.99
C ASP A 34 -2.39 -3.49 -20.81
N ALA A 35 -1.94 -4.54 -20.09
CA ALA A 35 -0.54 -4.84 -19.78
C ALA A 35 0.23 -3.70 -19.06
N ASN A 36 -0.47 -2.74 -18.44
CA ASN A 36 0.16 -1.68 -17.64
C ASN A 36 0.49 -2.14 -16.21
N ASN A 37 1.21 -1.29 -15.48
CA ASN A 37 1.62 -1.52 -14.10
C ASN A 37 1.51 -0.25 -13.23
N GLY A 38 1.86 -0.37 -11.96
CA GLY A 38 1.82 0.71 -10.96
C GLY A 38 3.11 1.53 -10.87
N ASP A 39 4.07 1.38 -11.79
CA ASP A 39 5.42 1.94 -11.64
C ASP A 39 5.41 3.46 -11.45
N ILE A 40 4.53 4.14 -12.20
CA ILE A 40 4.29 5.58 -12.15
C ILE A 40 2.89 5.90 -11.58
N ALA A 41 1.86 5.13 -11.93
CA ALA A 41 0.47 5.41 -11.58
C ALA A 41 0.06 6.86 -11.92
N VAL A 42 -0.40 7.65 -10.94
CA VAL A 42 -0.63 9.11 -11.10
C VAL A 42 0.51 9.96 -10.53
N ASP A 43 1.59 9.32 -10.09
CA ASP A 43 2.81 9.92 -9.58
C ASP A 43 2.61 10.79 -8.32
N GLN A 44 1.65 10.43 -7.47
CA GLN A 44 1.39 11.17 -6.23
C GLN A 44 2.61 11.17 -5.29
N TYR A 45 3.52 10.20 -5.40
CA TYR A 45 4.75 10.20 -4.60
C TYR A 45 5.51 11.53 -4.75
N HIS A 46 5.58 12.07 -5.98
CA HIS A 46 6.21 13.36 -6.25
C HIS A 46 5.21 14.53 -6.26
N ARG A 47 3.93 14.26 -6.57
CA ARG A 47 2.93 15.30 -6.90
C ARG A 47 1.84 15.51 -5.86
N PHE A 48 1.94 14.89 -4.68
CA PHE A 48 0.88 14.99 -3.66
C PHE A 48 0.48 16.41 -3.27
N MET A 49 1.37 17.41 -3.41
CA MET A 49 1.03 18.81 -3.17
C MET A 49 -0.05 19.31 -4.15
N GLU A 50 0.02 18.94 -5.43
CA GLU A 50 -0.97 19.31 -6.46
C GLU A 50 -2.31 18.61 -6.21
N ASP A 51 -2.26 17.34 -5.80
CA ASP A 51 -3.44 16.57 -5.44
C ASP A 51 -4.18 17.22 -4.26
N ILE A 52 -3.45 17.63 -3.23
CA ILE A 52 -4.03 18.26 -2.04
C ILE A 52 -4.61 19.64 -2.35
N GLN A 53 -3.94 20.45 -3.17
CA GLN A 53 -4.48 21.73 -3.63
C GLN A 53 -5.81 21.53 -4.36
N SER A 54 -5.89 20.50 -5.22
CA SER A 54 -7.11 20.14 -5.92
C SER A 54 -8.22 19.71 -4.94
N MET A 55 -7.89 18.90 -3.94
CA MET A 55 -8.85 18.51 -2.89
C MET A 55 -9.36 19.71 -2.08
N ALA A 56 -8.48 20.65 -1.73
CA ALA A 56 -8.83 21.87 -1.02
C ALA A 56 -9.74 22.77 -1.87
N TYR A 57 -9.44 22.93 -3.16
CA TYR A 57 -10.28 23.67 -4.11
C TYR A 57 -11.70 23.09 -4.21
N LEU A 58 -11.82 21.76 -4.21
CA LEU A 58 -13.10 21.05 -4.22
C LEU A 58 -13.85 21.11 -2.88
N GLY A 59 -13.26 21.67 -1.82
CA GLY A 59 -13.87 21.75 -0.49
C GLY A 59 -13.95 20.41 0.24
N VAL A 60 -13.10 19.44 -0.13
CA VAL A 60 -13.04 18.14 0.53
C VAL A 60 -12.46 18.29 1.93
N ASN A 61 -13.13 17.73 2.94
CA ASN A 61 -12.74 17.87 4.35
C ASN A 61 -11.96 16.65 4.91
N SER A 62 -11.84 15.58 4.13
CA SER A 62 -11.17 14.35 4.54
C SER A 62 -10.61 13.60 3.35
N TYR A 63 -9.46 12.97 3.54
CA TYR A 63 -8.84 12.13 2.52
C TYR A 63 -8.53 10.77 3.10
N ARG A 64 -9.15 9.74 2.52
CA ARG A 64 -8.81 8.34 2.78
C ARG A 64 -7.67 7.90 1.87
N LEU A 65 -6.54 7.56 2.46
CA LEU A 65 -5.33 7.05 1.80
C LEU A 65 -4.94 5.68 2.37
N SER A 66 -3.94 5.02 1.78
CA SER A 66 -3.30 3.86 2.40
C SER A 66 -1.79 4.03 2.52
N ILE A 67 -1.17 3.27 3.41
CA ILE A 67 0.28 3.18 3.53
C ILE A 67 0.76 2.02 2.67
N SER A 68 1.76 2.23 1.83
CA SER A 68 2.48 1.16 1.16
C SER A 68 3.35 0.44 2.18
N TRP A 69 3.05 -0.85 2.40
CA TRP A 69 3.78 -1.65 3.38
C TRP A 69 5.23 -1.82 2.95
N SER A 70 5.48 -2.13 1.68
CA SER A 70 6.82 -2.28 1.11
C SER A 70 7.62 -0.97 1.08
N ARG A 71 6.97 0.19 1.12
CA ARG A 71 7.66 1.48 1.27
C ARG A 71 8.12 1.74 2.70
N VAL A 72 7.32 1.38 3.71
CA VAL A 72 7.67 1.62 5.14
C VAL A 72 8.58 0.52 5.69
N LEU A 73 8.31 -0.74 5.32
CA LEU A 73 9.04 -1.93 5.78
C LEU A 73 9.42 -2.83 4.59
N PRO A 74 10.48 -2.49 3.83
CA PRO A 74 10.84 -3.18 2.59
C PRO A 74 11.05 -4.70 2.72
N LYS A 75 11.48 -5.17 3.89
CA LYS A 75 11.64 -6.61 4.20
C LYS A 75 10.89 -7.02 5.48
N GLY A 76 9.80 -6.31 5.79
CA GLY A 76 9.03 -6.49 7.04
C GLY A 76 9.86 -6.23 8.29
N ARG A 77 9.51 -6.90 9.39
CA ARG A 77 10.17 -6.73 10.71
C ARG A 77 11.65 -7.12 10.75
N PHE A 78 12.16 -7.75 9.68
CA PHE A 78 13.55 -8.19 9.56
C PHE A 78 14.43 -7.24 8.73
N GLY A 79 13.84 -6.24 8.07
CA GLY A 79 14.55 -5.33 7.15
C GLY A 79 14.90 -3.96 7.70
N GLY A 80 14.48 -3.65 8.92
CA GLY A 80 14.48 -2.28 9.44
C GLY A 80 13.39 -1.40 8.83
N ILE A 81 13.20 -0.21 9.41
CA ILE A 81 12.24 0.79 8.94
C ILE A 81 12.90 1.63 7.85
N ASN A 82 12.22 1.82 6.73
CA ASN A 82 12.63 2.80 5.73
C ASN A 82 12.17 4.21 6.14
N TYR A 83 13.09 4.97 6.73
CA TYR A 83 12.78 6.33 7.19
C TYR A 83 12.49 7.33 6.07
N LEU A 84 12.90 7.08 4.82
CA LEU A 84 12.49 7.91 3.69
C LEU A 84 11.02 7.69 3.35
N GLY A 85 10.53 6.45 3.42
CA GLY A 85 9.11 6.14 3.35
C GLY A 85 8.31 6.80 4.48
N ILE A 86 8.81 6.75 5.72
CA ILE A 86 8.22 7.47 6.86
C ILE A 86 8.17 8.98 6.61
N LYS A 87 9.25 9.55 6.06
CA LYS A 87 9.32 10.98 5.73
C LYS A 87 8.27 11.37 4.69
N TYR A 88 8.09 10.57 3.64
CA TYR A 88 7.06 10.80 2.63
C TYR A 88 5.66 10.89 3.25
N TYR A 89 5.25 9.89 4.03
CA TYR A 89 3.93 9.90 4.66
C TYR A 89 3.77 11.02 5.68
N ASN A 90 4.82 11.38 6.42
CA ASN A 90 4.79 12.56 7.28
C ASN A 90 4.51 13.83 6.47
N SER A 91 5.24 14.07 5.38
CA SER A 91 5.01 15.24 4.52
C SER A 91 3.61 15.24 3.92
N LEU A 92 3.09 14.09 3.48
CA LEU A 92 1.73 13.96 2.98
C LEU A 92 0.68 14.29 4.07
N ILE A 93 0.80 13.69 5.24
CA ILE A 93 -0.11 13.89 6.39
C ILE A 93 -0.07 15.35 6.86
N ASP A 94 1.11 15.93 7.02
CA ASP A 94 1.27 17.33 7.45
C ASP A 94 0.65 18.29 6.44
N THR A 95 0.82 18.01 5.15
CA THR A 95 0.24 18.83 4.07
C THR A 95 -1.29 18.73 4.02
N LEU A 96 -1.85 17.53 4.26
CA LEU A 96 -3.31 17.37 4.38
C LEU A 96 -3.85 18.20 5.54
N ILE A 97 -3.23 18.08 6.72
CA ILE A 97 -3.67 18.76 7.93
C ILE A 97 -3.55 20.28 7.81
N SER A 98 -2.45 20.79 7.24
CA SER A 98 -2.26 22.23 7.04
C SER A 98 -3.30 22.85 6.09
N ASN A 99 -3.88 22.04 5.19
CA ASN A 99 -4.98 22.43 4.32
C ASN A 99 -6.38 22.11 4.91
N GLY A 100 -6.47 21.74 6.18
CA GLY A 100 -7.74 21.44 6.86
C GLY A 100 -8.39 20.11 6.45
N ILE A 101 -7.65 19.23 5.79
CA ILE A 101 -8.12 17.93 5.30
C ILE A 101 -7.73 16.84 6.30
N LYS A 102 -8.72 16.12 6.84
CA LYS A 102 -8.48 15.05 7.82
C LYS A 102 -7.97 13.77 7.15
N PRO A 103 -6.82 13.21 7.56
CA PRO A 103 -6.34 11.94 7.03
C PRO A 103 -7.09 10.75 7.65
N PHE A 104 -7.59 9.87 6.79
CA PHE A 104 -8.14 8.55 7.15
C PHE A 104 -7.20 7.48 6.57
N VAL A 105 -6.41 6.85 7.42
CA VAL A 105 -5.30 6.00 6.96
C VAL A 105 -5.69 4.53 6.98
N THR A 106 -5.55 3.87 5.83
CA THR A 106 -5.68 2.42 5.68
C THR A 106 -4.30 1.76 5.80
N LEU A 107 -4.12 0.83 6.73
CA LEU A 107 -2.83 0.17 6.98
C LEU A 107 -2.48 -0.85 5.89
N ASN A 108 -3.46 -1.62 5.41
CA ASN A 108 -3.26 -2.57 4.33
C ASN A 108 -4.35 -2.44 3.26
N HIS A 109 -3.92 -2.25 2.01
CA HIS A 109 -4.81 -2.16 0.85
C HIS A 109 -4.30 -3.08 -0.27
N PHE A 110 -4.31 -4.39 0.01
CA PHE A 110 -3.90 -5.47 -0.90
C PHE A 110 -2.41 -5.55 -1.23
N ASP A 111 -1.62 -4.52 -0.90
CA ASP A 111 -0.17 -4.52 -1.09
C ASP A 111 0.58 -5.02 0.16
N TYR A 112 1.63 -5.82 -0.04
CA TYR A 112 2.56 -6.25 0.99
C TYR A 112 3.91 -6.60 0.36
N PRO A 113 5.04 -6.50 1.11
CA PRO A 113 6.35 -6.88 0.59
C PRO A 113 6.34 -8.26 -0.07
N GLN A 114 6.84 -8.36 -1.31
CA GLN A 114 6.94 -9.64 -2.03
C GLN A 114 7.77 -10.66 -1.23
N GLU A 115 8.70 -10.18 -0.41
CA GLU A 115 9.48 -10.97 0.54
C GLU A 115 8.60 -11.92 1.39
N PHE A 116 7.36 -11.55 1.70
CA PHE A 116 6.43 -12.38 2.48
C PHE A 116 5.89 -13.58 1.70
N GLU A 117 5.60 -13.43 0.40
CA GLU A 117 5.30 -14.57 -0.46
C GLU A 117 6.47 -15.54 -0.52
N ASN A 118 7.68 -15.00 -0.67
CA ASN A 118 8.90 -15.77 -0.86
C ASN A 118 9.22 -16.59 0.40
N ARG A 119 9.11 -15.98 1.58
CA ARG A 119 9.51 -16.61 2.84
C ARG A 119 8.46 -17.55 3.43
N PHE A 120 7.19 -17.18 3.37
CA PHE A 120 6.16 -17.92 4.10
C PHE A 120 4.77 -17.88 3.44
N LYS A 121 4.68 -17.54 2.14
CA LYS A 121 3.41 -17.52 1.39
C LYS A 121 2.38 -16.54 1.96
N SER A 122 2.87 -15.41 2.48
CA SER A 122 2.06 -14.27 2.92
C SER A 122 0.85 -14.70 3.77
N TRP A 123 -0.37 -14.29 3.39
CA TRP A 123 -1.62 -14.50 4.12
C TRP A 123 -2.01 -15.97 4.34
N LEU A 124 -1.35 -16.92 3.68
CA LEU A 124 -1.51 -18.35 3.96
C LEU A 124 -0.73 -18.80 5.21
N SER A 125 0.12 -17.95 5.77
CA SER A 125 0.90 -18.22 6.98
C SER A 125 0.47 -17.33 8.15
N PRO A 126 0.44 -17.88 9.38
CA PRO A 126 0.17 -17.10 10.59
C PRO A 126 1.24 -16.04 10.88
N GLU A 127 2.42 -16.10 10.25
CA GLU A 127 3.46 -15.07 10.39
C GLU A 127 2.98 -13.68 9.95
N MET A 128 2.02 -13.60 9.01
CA MET A 128 1.43 -12.32 8.60
C MET A 128 0.79 -11.55 9.76
N GLN A 129 0.28 -12.24 10.79
CA GLN A 129 -0.29 -11.57 11.96
C GLN A 129 0.79 -10.77 12.69
N LYS A 130 2.00 -11.32 12.82
CA LYS A 130 3.14 -10.67 13.48
C LYS A 130 3.68 -9.53 12.63
N GLU A 131 3.81 -9.74 11.32
CA GLU A 131 4.23 -8.68 10.39
C GLU A 131 3.23 -7.52 10.42
N PHE A 132 1.92 -7.81 10.33
CA PHE A 132 0.88 -6.77 10.32
C PHE A 132 0.85 -5.99 11.64
N ALA A 133 0.98 -6.68 12.78
CA ALA A 133 1.09 -6.01 14.07
C ALA A 133 2.31 -5.07 14.12
N TYR A 134 3.44 -5.49 13.55
CA TYR A 134 4.65 -4.67 13.48
C TYR A 134 4.50 -3.45 12.54
N LEU A 135 3.83 -3.61 11.40
CA LEU A 135 3.44 -2.48 10.53
C LEU A 135 2.56 -1.50 11.30
N ALA A 136 1.49 -1.99 11.93
CA ALA A 136 0.54 -1.17 12.67
C ALA A 136 1.24 -0.37 13.78
N ASP A 137 2.06 -1.02 14.60
CA ASP A 137 2.84 -0.39 15.66
C ASP A 137 3.80 0.68 15.11
N THR A 138 4.49 0.38 14.00
CA THR A 138 5.36 1.35 13.30
C THR A 138 4.56 2.57 12.84
N CYS A 139 3.43 2.37 12.18
CA CYS A 139 2.57 3.46 11.71
C CYS A 139 2.00 4.29 12.88
N PHE A 140 1.56 3.64 13.96
CA PHE A 140 1.03 4.35 15.13
C PHE A 140 2.10 5.19 15.83
N LYS A 141 3.32 4.68 15.96
CA LYS A 141 4.45 5.42 16.55
C LYS A 141 4.86 6.64 15.73
N HIS A 142 4.83 6.54 14.40
CA HIS A 142 5.32 7.60 13.53
C HIS A 142 4.25 8.61 13.08
N PHE A 143 2.97 8.22 13.09
CA PHE A 143 1.90 9.03 12.53
C PHE A 143 0.71 9.24 13.48
N GLY A 144 0.61 8.46 14.57
CA GLY A 144 -0.56 8.46 15.47
C GLY A 144 -0.74 9.74 16.29
N ASP A 145 0.30 10.57 16.38
CA ASP A 145 0.22 11.91 16.98
C ASP A 145 -0.73 12.82 16.18
N ARG A 146 -0.81 12.64 14.85
CA ARG A 146 -1.64 13.42 13.92
C ARG A 146 -2.82 12.64 13.35
N VAL A 147 -2.66 11.37 12.99
CA VAL A 147 -3.70 10.53 12.40
C VAL A 147 -4.61 9.94 13.49
N LYS A 148 -5.91 10.25 13.41
CA LYS A 148 -6.92 9.82 14.40
C LYS A 148 -7.94 8.81 13.87
N HIS A 149 -7.93 8.55 12.56
CA HIS A 149 -8.84 7.61 11.92
C HIS A 149 -8.05 6.55 11.16
N TRP A 150 -8.18 5.31 11.62
CA TRP A 150 -7.44 4.17 11.10
C TRP A 150 -8.40 3.11 10.55
N ILE A 151 -8.05 2.55 9.40
CA ILE A 151 -8.67 1.38 8.80
C ILE A 151 -7.59 0.30 8.76
N THR A 152 -7.85 -0.88 9.32
CA THR A 152 -6.85 -1.95 9.37
C THR A 152 -6.63 -2.58 7.99
N ILE A 153 -7.66 -3.20 7.43
CA ILE A 153 -7.60 -3.92 6.16
C ILE A 153 -8.74 -3.45 5.26
N ASN A 154 -8.43 -3.06 4.03
CA ASN A 154 -9.44 -2.79 3.01
C ASN A 154 -10.02 -4.11 2.47
N GLU A 155 -11.35 -4.20 2.40
CA GLU A 155 -12.09 -5.26 1.69
C GLU A 155 -11.47 -6.68 1.78
N PRO A 156 -11.26 -7.22 3.00
CA PRO A 156 -10.61 -8.53 3.17
C PRO A 156 -11.37 -9.67 2.46
N ASN A 157 -12.69 -9.54 2.32
CA ASN A 157 -13.52 -10.47 1.55
C ASN A 157 -13.17 -10.45 0.06
N GLN A 158 -12.93 -9.27 -0.53
CA GLN A 158 -12.55 -9.16 -1.94
C GLN A 158 -11.13 -9.68 -2.16
N GLN A 159 -10.19 -9.35 -1.26
CA GLN A 159 -8.83 -9.86 -1.33
C GLN A 159 -8.81 -11.39 -1.35
N LEU A 160 -9.58 -12.03 -0.47
CA LEU A 160 -9.70 -13.49 -0.42
C LEU A 160 -10.25 -14.05 -1.73
N ILE A 161 -11.37 -13.51 -2.21
CA ILE A 161 -12.03 -14.00 -3.43
C ILE A 161 -11.14 -13.83 -4.65
N LEU A 162 -10.55 -12.65 -4.84
CA LEU A 162 -9.80 -12.31 -6.04
C LEU A 162 -8.43 -12.97 -6.07
N SER A 163 -7.77 -13.12 -4.92
CA SER A 163 -6.38 -13.60 -4.86
C SER A 163 -6.25 -15.12 -4.70
N TYR A 164 -7.22 -15.75 -4.01
CA TYR A 164 -7.12 -17.17 -3.59
C TYR A 164 -8.28 -18.07 -4.05
N LEU A 165 -9.37 -17.50 -4.57
CA LEU A 165 -10.45 -18.29 -5.18
C LEU A 165 -10.47 -18.16 -6.70
N LYS A 166 -10.46 -16.92 -7.21
CA LYS A 166 -10.50 -16.64 -8.64
C LYS A 166 -9.12 -16.54 -9.29
N GLY A 167 -8.07 -16.25 -8.52
CA GLY A 167 -6.71 -16.08 -9.04
C GLY A 167 -6.57 -14.92 -10.02
N ILE A 168 -7.27 -13.81 -9.80
CA ILE A 168 -7.23 -12.60 -10.64
C ILE A 168 -6.25 -11.57 -10.06
N PHE A 169 -6.11 -11.54 -8.74
CA PHE A 169 -5.18 -10.64 -8.02
C PHE A 169 -3.96 -11.42 -7.51
N PRO A 170 -2.81 -10.78 -7.28
CA PRO A 170 -1.67 -11.43 -6.64
C PRO A 170 -2.05 -12.05 -5.29
N PRO A 171 -1.56 -13.28 -4.97
CA PRO A 171 -0.55 -14.04 -5.70
C PRO A 171 -1.13 -14.96 -6.79
N SER A 172 -2.36 -14.70 -7.25
CA SER A 172 -3.02 -15.36 -8.38
C SER A 172 -3.17 -16.87 -8.21
N ARG A 173 -3.65 -17.28 -7.03
CA ARG A 173 -3.80 -18.70 -6.67
C ARG A 173 -5.26 -19.13 -6.78
N CYS A 174 -5.51 -20.25 -7.44
CA CYS A 174 -6.82 -20.90 -7.52
C CYS A 174 -6.67 -22.41 -7.78
N SER A 175 -7.77 -23.14 -7.82
CA SER A 175 -7.77 -24.57 -8.19
C SER A 175 -7.78 -24.76 -9.71
N MET A 176 -7.14 -25.82 -10.19
CA MET A 176 -7.03 -26.20 -11.63
C MET A 176 -8.41 -26.30 -12.35
N PRO A 177 -8.49 -26.01 -13.67
CA PRO A 177 -7.50 -26.33 -14.71
C PRO A 177 -6.56 -25.19 -15.15
N TYR A 178 -6.70 -23.98 -14.61
CA TYR A 178 -5.74 -22.89 -14.80
C TYR A 178 -5.46 -22.23 -13.45
N GLY A 179 -4.21 -22.35 -13.01
CA GLY A 179 -3.62 -21.84 -11.78
C GLY A 179 -2.15 -22.26 -11.72
#